data_AF-A0AAD9PUA1-F1
#
_entry.id   AF-A0AAD9PUA1-F1
#
_cell.length_a   1.000
_cell.length_b   1.000
_cell.length_c   1.000
_cell.angle_alpha   90.00
_cell.angle_beta   90.00
_cell.angle_gamma   90.00
#
_symmetry.space_group_name_H-M   'P 1'
#
loop_
_entity.id
_entity.type
_entity.pdbx_description
1 polymer ?
#
loop_
_entity_poly.entity_id
_entity_poly.type
_entity_poly.pdbx_seq_one_letter_code
_entity_poly.pdbx_strand_id
1 'polypeptide(L)'
;MKSVKKEKWKNKALHGQYPKLLEKPHVDIVTTNKLLSSNLKGETEGLLVAAQDQALNTRNYQKVICGQKVESKCRMCSQYEETVDHIVSGYHDIEVIDKWYEHKPDSVTHNKYSKITIMWDMPVNTDRTITANRPDIIIKNSVNSTCKLIDMSIPSDRNIALKEIEKKSKYKDLELEIQRMWQMKTEVIPVVVGALGTIKKGMVENIKRVSERANVTETQQISVLGSAPILRKVLNVWLMYGSLQKLLNVELK
;
A
#
# COMPACT_ATOMS: atom_id res chain seq x y z
N MET A 1 -32.44 17.06 -3.67
CA MET A 1 -31.79 16.79 -4.97
C MET A 1 -30.34 16.27 -4.86
N LYS A 2 -29.46 16.86 -4.03
CA LYS A 2 -28.07 16.36 -3.84
C LYS A 2 -28.00 14.94 -3.23
N SER A 3 -28.91 14.59 -2.32
CA SER A 3 -28.98 13.26 -1.68
C SER A 3 -29.33 12.13 -2.65
N VAL A 4 -30.34 12.33 -3.51
CA VAL A 4 -30.80 11.32 -4.49
C VAL A 4 -29.72 10.99 -5.53
N LYS A 5 -28.99 12.01 -6.03
CA LYS A 5 -27.88 11.80 -6.98
C LYS A 5 -26.72 11.01 -6.34
N LYS A 6 -26.37 11.33 -5.09
CA LYS A 6 -25.33 10.61 -4.32
C LYS A 6 -25.71 9.15 -4.15
N GLU A 7 -26.96 8.86 -3.78
CA GLU A 7 -27.43 7.49 -3.58
C GLU A 7 -27.44 6.68 -4.89
N LYS A 8 -27.90 7.30 -5.98
CA LYS A 8 -27.84 6.68 -7.31
C LYS A 8 -26.41 6.35 -7.74
N TRP A 9 -25.44 7.22 -7.44
CA TRP A 9 -24.02 6.97 -7.74
C TRP A 9 -23.44 5.83 -6.89
N LYS A 10 -23.70 5.83 -5.57
CA LYS A 10 -23.28 4.74 -4.66
C LYS A 10 -23.84 3.38 -5.06
N ASN A 11 -25.06 3.35 -5.61
CA ASN A 11 -25.71 2.10 -6.02
C ASN A 11 -25.15 1.52 -7.32
N LYS A 12 -24.28 2.25 -8.04
CA LYS A 12 -23.56 1.68 -9.19
C LYS A 12 -22.61 0.57 -8.73
N ALA A 13 -22.61 -0.55 -9.46
CA ALA A 13 -21.80 -1.73 -9.11
C ALA A 13 -20.29 -1.45 -9.10
N LEU A 14 -19.82 -0.60 -10.02
CA LEU A 14 -18.39 -0.27 -10.17
C LEU A 14 -18.03 1.03 -9.44
N HIS A 15 -18.56 2.17 -9.89
CA HIS A 15 -18.26 3.50 -9.32
C HIS A 15 -18.71 3.67 -7.85
N GLY A 16 -19.68 2.88 -7.40
CA GLY A 16 -20.14 2.92 -6.01
C GLY A 16 -19.22 2.23 -5.01
N GLN A 17 -18.19 1.53 -5.46
CA GLN A 17 -17.32 0.72 -4.61
C GLN A 17 -16.52 1.55 -3.60
N TYR A 18 -15.91 2.64 -4.04
CA TYR A 18 -15.10 3.49 -3.16
C TYR A 18 -15.95 4.22 -2.10
N PRO A 19 -17.11 4.82 -2.44
CA PRO A 19 -18.03 5.34 -1.42
C PRO A 19 -18.47 4.31 -0.39
N LYS A 20 -18.80 3.08 -0.84
CA LYS A 20 -19.17 1.97 0.07
C LYS A 20 -18.00 1.54 0.95
N LEU A 21 -16.77 1.59 0.43
CA LEU A 21 -15.56 1.33 1.20
C LEU A 21 -15.37 2.37 2.31
N LEU A 22 -15.51 3.66 1.99
CA LEU A 22 -15.39 4.75 2.96
C LEU A 22 -16.42 4.63 4.10
N GLU A 23 -17.58 4.05 3.82
CA GLU A 23 -18.64 3.83 4.81
C GLU A 23 -18.40 2.64 5.73
N LYS A 24 -17.36 1.83 5.48
CA LYS A 24 -17.04 0.72 6.38
C LYS A 24 -16.67 1.24 7.77
N PRO A 25 -17.15 0.60 8.87
CA PRO A 25 -16.97 1.13 10.23
C PRO A 25 -15.51 1.35 10.66
N HIS A 26 -14.59 0.59 10.08
CA HIS A 26 -13.16 0.63 10.40
C HIS A 26 -12.39 1.69 9.61
N VAL A 27 -12.97 2.33 8.59
CA VAL A 27 -12.27 3.33 7.77
C VAL A 27 -12.30 4.69 8.47
N ASP A 28 -11.14 5.35 8.54
CA ASP A 28 -11.02 6.74 8.96
C ASP A 28 -11.17 7.63 7.72
N ILE A 29 -12.41 8.07 7.47
CA ILE A 29 -12.76 8.90 6.31
C ILE A 29 -12.02 10.24 6.35
N VAL A 30 -11.84 10.83 7.53
CA VAL A 30 -11.22 12.16 7.67
C VAL A 30 -9.76 12.07 7.27
N THR A 31 -9.02 11.14 7.85
CA THR A 31 -7.60 10.95 7.50
C THR A 31 -7.43 10.43 6.08
N THR A 32 -8.29 9.53 5.61
CA THR A 32 -8.27 9.04 4.22
C THR A 32 -8.37 10.20 3.23
N ASN A 33 -9.28 11.15 3.45
CA ASN A 33 -9.49 12.27 2.53
C ASN A 33 -8.45 13.40 2.65
N LYS A 34 -7.58 13.41 3.69
CA LYS A 34 -6.50 14.41 3.79
C LYS A 34 -5.54 14.36 2.60
N LEU A 35 -5.46 13.22 1.92
CA LEU A 35 -4.68 13.05 0.70
C LEU A 35 -5.08 14.03 -0.40
N LEU A 36 -6.36 14.39 -0.51
CA LEU A 36 -6.87 15.36 -1.49
C LEU A 36 -6.51 16.81 -1.14
N SER A 37 -6.22 17.08 0.14
CA SER A 37 -5.70 18.38 0.60
C SER A 37 -4.18 18.40 0.70
N SER A 38 -3.52 17.35 0.22
CA SER A 38 -2.08 17.21 0.27
C SER A 38 -1.47 17.72 -1.03
N ASN A 39 -0.29 18.34 -1.01
CA ASN A 39 0.37 18.97 -2.17
C ASN A 39 0.86 17.96 -3.23
N LEU A 40 0.00 17.03 -3.66
CA LEU A 40 0.25 16.14 -4.79
C LEU A 40 0.21 16.94 -6.09
N LYS A 41 0.99 16.50 -7.07
CA LYS A 41 0.87 17.02 -8.44
C LYS A 41 -0.51 16.65 -8.99
N GLY A 42 -1.15 17.57 -9.71
CA GLY A 42 -2.51 17.38 -10.24
C GLY A 42 -2.66 16.13 -11.12
N GLU A 43 -1.60 15.73 -11.84
CA GLU A 43 -1.60 14.50 -12.64
C GLU A 43 -1.62 13.22 -11.80
N THR A 44 -1.10 13.27 -10.57
CA THR A 44 -1.10 12.14 -9.64
C THR A 44 -2.41 12.08 -8.88
N GLU A 45 -2.90 13.23 -8.43
CA GLU A 45 -4.22 13.34 -7.81
C GLU A 45 -5.33 12.90 -8.77
N GLY A 46 -5.32 13.37 -10.02
CA GLY A 46 -6.29 12.97 -11.04
C GLY A 46 -6.25 11.46 -11.35
N LEU A 47 -5.05 10.87 -11.42
CA LEU A 47 -4.90 9.42 -11.57
C LEU A 47 -5.50 8.67 -10.39
N LEU A 48 -5.22 9.12 -9.17
CA LEU A 48 -5.73 8.52 -7.94
C LEU A 48 -7.26 8.57 -7.89
N VAL A 49 -7.85 9.75 -8.12
CA VAL A 49 -9.31 9.95 -8.10
C VAL A 49 -9.97 9.05 -9.14
N ALA A 50 -9.40 8.95 -10.34
CA ALA A 50 -9.90 8.03 -11.37
C ALA A 50 -9.77 6.56 -10.95
N ALA A 51 -8.70 6.17 -10.25
CA ALA A 51 -8.54 4.83 -9.69
C ALA A 51 -9.62 4.54 -8.63
N GLN A 52 -9.83 5.47 -7.71
CA GLN A 52 -10.83 5.36 -6.64
C GLN A 52 -12.25 5.24 -7.23
N ASP A 53 -12.60 6.05 -8.22
CA ASP A 53 -13.90 5.97 -8.91
C ASP A 53 -14.00 4.79 -9.90
N GLN A 54 -12.98 3.94 -9.99
CA GLN A 54 -12.91 2.81 -10.93
C GLN A 54 -13.12 3.25 -12.40
N ALA A 55 -12.66 4.46 -12.73
CA ALA A 55 -12.82 5.11 -14.03
C ALA A 55 -11.55 4.99 -14.90
N LEU A 56 -10.57 4.20 -14.47
CA LEU A 56 -9.37 3.92 -15.27
C LEU A 56 -9.68 2.96 -16.42
N ASN A 57 -8.94 3.10 -17.52
CA ASN A 57 -9.10 2.35 -18.76
C ASN A 57 -8.58 0.89 -18.66
N THR A 58 -9.07 0.15 -17.68
CA THR A 58 -8.78 -1.27 -17.54
C THR A 58 -9.53 -2.08 -18.61
N ARG A 59 -9.03 -3.26 -18.99
CA ARG A 59 -9.72 -4.18 -19.90
C ARG A 59 -11.11 -4.59 -19.39
N ASN A 60 -11.27 -4.76 -18.08
CA ASN A 60 -12.59 -5.03 -17.51
C ASN A 60 -13.54 -3.84 -17.67
N TYR A 61 -13.04 -2.60 -17.46
CA TYR A 61 -13.82 -1.39 -17.70
C TYR A 61 -14.25 -1.27 -19.17
N GLN A 62 -13.33 -1.50 -20.12
CA GLN A 62 -13.60 -1.50 -21.56
C GLN A 62 -14.70 -2.50 -21.94
N LYS A 63 -14.63 -3.72 -21.42
CA LYS A 63 -15.60 -4.78 -21.71
C LYS A 63 -16.96 -4.50 -21.07
N VAL A 64 -16.99 -4.23 -19.77
CA VAL A 64 -18.24 -4.21 -18.97
C VAL A 64 -18.94 -2.85 -19.01
N ILE A 65 -18.18 -1.75 -19.08
CA ILE A 65 -18.74 -0.39 -19.04
C ILE A 65 -18.82 0.24 -20.43
N CYS A 66 -17.74 0.15 -21.22
CA CYS A 66 -17.73 0.71 -22.57
C CYS A 66 -18.37 -0.20 -23.62
N GLY A 67 -18.70 -1.46 -23.28
CA GLY A 67 -19.28 -2.42 -24.21
C GLY A 67 -18.36 -2.81 -25.36
N GLN A 68 -17.04 -2.63 -25.19
CA GLN A 68 -16.07 -2.97 -26.22
C GLN A 68 -15.87 -4.48 -26.31
N LYS A 69 -15.65 -4.99 -27.52
CA LYS A 69 -15.31 -6.39 -27.78
C LYS A 69 -13.84 -6.66 -27.47
N VAL A 70 -13.47 -6.60 -26.19
CA VAL A 70 -12.12 -6.88 -25.70
C VAL A 70 -12.17 -7.97 -24.63
N GLU A 71 -11.09 -8.72 -24.49
CA GLU A 71 -10.92 -9.65 -23.38
C GLU A 71 -10.75 -8.88 -22.06
N SER A 72 -11.36 -9.35 -20.96
CA SER A 72 -11.27 -8.70 -19.64
C SER A 72 -10.00 -9.05 -18.86
N LYS A 73 -9.18 -9.99 -19.34
CA LYS A 73 -7.98 -10.49 -18.63
C LYS A 73 -6.87 -9.45 -18.58
N CYS A 74 -6.13 -9.42 -17.46
CA CYS A 74 -5.04 -8.49 -17.22
C CYS A 74 -3.95 -8.53 -18.30
N ARG A 75 -3.50 -7.35 -18.74
CA ARG A 75 -2.41 -7.16 -19.71
C ARG A 75 -1.07 -7.71 -19.25
N MET A 76 -0.88 -7.90 -17.95
CA MET A 76 0.38 -8.37 -17.37
C MET A 76 0.34 -9.87 -17.04
N CYS A 77 -0.65 -10.33 -16.26
CA CYS A 77 -0.69 -11.72 -15.82
C CYS A 77 -1.52 -12.64 -16.73
N SER A 78 -2.42 -12.11 -17.56
CA SER A 78 -3.38 -12.86 -18.40
C SER A 78 -4.29 -13.85 -17.67
N GLN A 79 -4.25 -13.93 -16.33
CA GLN A 79 -5.01 -14.92 -15.55
C GLN A 79 -6.31 -14.35 -14.97
N TYR A 80 -6.23 -13.17 -14.36
CA TYR A 80 -7.35 -12.54 -13.64
C TYR A 80 -7.95 -11.38 -14.42
N GLU A 81 -9.16 -10.95 -14.04
CA GLU A 81 -9.78 -9.78 -14.65
C GLU A 81 -9.00 -8.50 -14.30
N GLU A 82 -8.77 -7.66 -15.31
CA GLU A 82 -8.07 -6.40 -15.14
C GLU A 82 -8.97 -5.35 -14.47
N THR A 83 -8.92 -5.32 -13.16
CA THR A 83 -9.55 -4.28 -12.33
C THR A 83 -8.50 -3.43 -11.65
N VAL A 84 -8.86 -2.24 -11.18
CA VAL A 84 -7.93 -1.41 -10.39
C VAL A 84 -7.43 -2.18 -9.18
N ASP A 85 -8.34 -2.90 -8.50
CA ASP A 85 -8.04 -3.76 -7.34
C ASP A 85 -7.01 -4.86 -7.66
N HIS A 86 -7.15 -5.50 -8.83
CA HIS A 86 -6.19 -6.50 -9.29
C HIS A 86 -4.82 -5.88 -9.64
N ILE A 87 -4.79 -4.68 -10.22
CA ILE A 87 -3.55 -3.99 -10.55
C ILE A 87 -2.78 -3.63 -9.27
N VAL A 88 -3.46 -3.02 -8.29
CA VAL A 88 -2.83 -2.55 -7.05
C VAL A 88 -2.53 -3.66 -6.04
N SER A 89 -3.12 -4.84 -6.17
CA SER A 89 -2.80 -6.01 -5.33
C SER A 89 -1.47 -6.68 -5.70
N GLY A 90 -0.74 -6.18 -6.70
CA GLY A 90 0.67 -6.50 -6.92
C GLY A 90 0.96 -7.88 -7.53
N TYR A 91 -0.03 -8.54 -8.13
CA TYR A 91 0.14 -9.87 -8.74
C TYR A 91 0.72 -9.81 -10.16
N HIS A 92 1.79 -9.04 -10.34
CA HIS A 92 2.40 -8.79 -11.63
C HIS A 92 3.92 -8.77 -11.44
N ASP A 93 4.66 -9.63 -12.15
CA ASP A 93 6.14 -9.65 -12.20
C ASP A 93 6.69 -8.37 -12.86
N ILE A 94 6.37 -7.22 -12.28
CA ILE A 94 6.69 -5.89 -12.78
C ILE A 94 8.00 -5.47 -12.12
N GLU A 95 9.06 -5.37 -12.92
CA GLU A 95 10.28 -4.70 -12.49
C GLU A 95 9.96 -3.28 -12.03
N VAL A 96 10.30 -3.00 -10.77
CA VAL A 96 10.19 -1.68 -10.15
C VAL A 96 11.45 -0.89 -10.50
N ILE A 97 11.28 0.39 -10.88
CA ILE A 97 12.38 1.31 -11.20
C ILE A 97 13.33 1.48 -10.00
N ASP A 98 14.65 1.56 -10.28
CA ASP A 98 15.74 1.45 -9.30
C ASP A 98 15.75 2.47 -8.15
N LYS A 99 15.02 3.59 -8.22
CA LYS A 99 15.13 4.66 -7.22
C LYS A 99 13.77 5.19 -6.75
N TRP A 100 13.20 4.52 -5.75
CA TRP A 100 11.93 4.91 -5.15
C TRP A 100 12.05 5.67 -3.82
N TYR A 101 13.25 5.78 -3.19
CA TYR A 101 13.60 6.80 -2.17
C TYR A 101 15.05 6.70 -1.60
N GLU A 102 16.12 6.82 -2.40
CA GLU A 102 17.53 6.59 -1.99
C GLU A 102 18.00 7.15 -0.62
N HIS A 103 17.69 6.41 0.44
CA HIS A 103 18.36 6.32 1.73
C HIS A 103 18.29 4.83 2.08
N LYS A 104 19.45 4.17 2.09
CA LYS A 104 19.56 2.78 2.51
C LYS A 104 19.96 2.80 3.99
N PRO A 105 19.03 2.55 4.93
CA PRO A 105 19.39 2.51 6.33
C PRO A 105 20.37 1.35 6.55
N ASP A 106 21.33 1.55 7.46
CA ASP A 106 22.18 0.45 7.91
C ASP A 106 21.31 -0.63 8.56
N SER A 107 21.66 -1.89 8.35
CA SER A 107 20.95 -3.03 8.94
C SER A 107 20.84 -2.92 10.48
N VAL A 108 21.81 -2.28 11.12
CA VAL A 108 21.76 -1.91 12.54
C VAL A 108 22.29 -0.50 12.73
N THR A 109 21.47 0.38 13.29
CA THR A 109 21.89 1.71 13.73
C THR A 109 21.80 1.79 15.25
N HIS A 110 22.90 2.12 15.92
CA HIS A 110 22.94 2.27 17.37
C HIS A 110 23.24 3.71 17.76
N ASN A 111 22.28 4.37 18.41
CA ASN A 111 22.50 5.67 19.03
C ASN A 111 22.96 5.46 20.47
N LYS A 112 24.26 5.65 20.72
CA LYS A 112 24.88 5.48 22.04
C LYS A 112 24.33 6.43 23.10
N TYR A 113 23.93 7.64 22.72
CA TYR A 113 23.43 8.67 23.64
C TYR A 113 22.00 8.37 24.10
N SER A 114 21.10 8.06 23.17
CA SER A 114 19.71 7.69 23.51
C SER A 114 19.55 6.22 23.90
N LYS A 115 20.61 5.41 23.78
CA LYS A 115 20.62 3.95 23.95
C LYS A 115 19.52 3.24 23.14
N ILE A 116 19.20 3.79 21.97
CA ILE A 116 18.25 3.20 21.02
C ILE A 116 19.02 2.44 19.95
N THR A 117 18.58 1.21 19.69
CA THR A 117 19.07 0.41 18.56
C THR A 117 17.92 0.20 17.58
N ILE A 118 18.15 0.49 16.31
CA ILE A 118 17.22 0.25 15.23
C ILE A 118 17.80 -0.85 14.37
N MET A 119 17.02 -1.90 14.09
CA MET A 119 17.41 -3.00 13.22
C MET A 119 16.45 -3.02 12.02
N TRP A 120 16.99 -3.02 10.82
CA TRP A 120 16.24 -2.97 9.57
C TRP A 120 16.38 -4.28 8.82
N ASP A 121 15.24 -4.89 8.46
CA ASP A 121 15.16 -6.14 7.70
C ASP A 121 16.21 -7.19 8.14
N MET A 122 16.25 -7.44 9.46
CA MET A 122 17.22 -8.31 10.10
C MET A 122 16.48 -9.41 10.88
N PRO A 123 16.83 -10.69 10.68
CA PRO A 123 16.24 -11.78 11.42
C PRO A 123 16.73 -11.74 12.86
N VAL A 124 15.84 -12.05 13.79
CA VAL A 124 16.18 -12.18 15.21
C VAL A 124 16.58 -13.62 15.49
N ASN A 125 17.79 -13.79 16.03
CA ASN A 125 18.23 -15.07 16.56
C ASN A 125 17.47 -15.34 17.86
N THR A 126 16.80 -16.49 17.90
CA THR A 126 15.91 -16.92 18.99
C THR A 126 16.32 -18.30 19.48
N ASP A 127 16.10 -18.60 20.76
CA ASP A 127 16.49 -19.91 21.33
C ASP A 127 15.61 -21.04 20.77
N ARG A 128 14.34 -20.71 20.48
CA ARG A 128 13.38 -21.60 19.83
C ARG A 128 13.19 -21.21 18.38
N THR A 129 12.91 -22.18 17.52
CA THR A 129 12.62 -21.89 16.12
C THR A 129 11.33 -21.09 15.98
N ILE A 130 11.43 -19.88 15.43
CA ILE A 130 10.29 -19.04 15.05
C ILE A 130 10.32 -18.80 13.56
N THR A 131 9.26 -19.20 12.86
CA THR A 131 9.15 -19.06 11.40
C THR A 131 9.14 -17.60 10.96
N ALA A 132 8.40 -16.75 11.67
CA ALA A 132 8.30 -15.32 11.39
C ALA A 132 9.22 -14.50 12.32
N ASN A 133 10.53 -14.57 12.07
CA ASN A 133 11.55 -13.91 12.92
C ASN A 133 12.19 -12.66 12.31
N ARG A 134 11.71 -12.19 11.14
CA ARG A 134 12.26 -11.03 10.40
C ARG A 134 11.18 -9.97 10.16
N PRO A 135 10.91 -9.08 11.13
CA PRO A 135 10.12 -7.88 10.92
C PRO A 135 10.86 -6.86 10.03
N ASP A 136 10.12 -5.94 9.42
CA ASP A 136 10.73 -4.87 8.60
C ASP A 136 11.63 -3.96 9.45
N ILE A 137 11.19 -3.61 10.66
CA ILE A 137 11.94 -2.75 11.58
C ILE A 137 11.78 -3.22 13.02
N ILE A 138 12.88 -3.21 13.77
CA ILE A 138 12.89 -3.42 15.21
C ILE A 138 13.49 -2.19 15.88
N ILE A 139 12.77 -1.60 16.83
CA ILE A 139 13.28 -0.50 17.65
C ILE A 139 13.44 -1.00 19.08
N LYS A 140 14.68 -1.08 19.54
CA LYS A 140 15.05 -1.44 20.91
C LYS A 140 15.44 -0.20 21.69
N ASN A 141 14.66 0.15 22.71
CA ASN A 141 14.97 1.23 23.64
C ASN A 141 15.44 0.64 24.97
N SER A 142 16.76 0.68 25.20
CA SER A 142 17.37 0.10 26.40
C SER A 142 17.17 0.96 27.66
N VAL A 143 16.77 2.23 27.53
CA VAL A 143 16.47 3.09 28.70
C VAL A 143 15.13 2.70 29.31
N ASN A 144 14.12 2.54 28.46
CA ASN A 144 12.76 2.25 28.90
C ASN A 144 12.45 0.75 28.95
N SER A 145 13.43 -0.10 28.62
CA SER A 145 13.26 -1.55 28.46
C SER A 145 12.07 -1.89 27.55
N THR A 146 11.92 -1.18 26.43
CA THR A 146 10.88 -1.44 25.43
C THR A 146 11.43 -1.84 24.07
N CYS A 147 10.70 -2.72 23.38
CA CYS A 147 10.98 -3.14 22.02
C CYS A 147 9.71 -2.99 21.15
N LYS A 148 9.87 -2.54 19.92
CA LYS A 148 8.78 -2.41 18.95
C LYS A 148 9.14 -3.19 17.71
N LEU A 149 8.26 -4.10 17.31
CA LEU A 149 8.35 -4.86 16.07
C LEU A 149 7.39 -4.20 15.07
N ILE A 150 7.92 -3.59 14.02
CA ILE A 150 7.15 -2.83 13.05
C ILE A 150 7.16 -3.59 11.74
N ASP A 151 5.97 -3.72 11.16
CA ASP A 151 5.76 -4.45 9.92
C ASP A 151 4.81 -3.64 9.03
N MET A 152 5.32 -3.23 7.88
CA MET A 152 4.68 -2.31 6.95
C MET A 152 4.01 -3.08 5.81
N SER A 153 2.88 -2.60 5.29
CA SER A 153 2.33 -3.09 4.01
C SER A 153 1.44 -2.09 3.33
N ILE A 154 1.41 -2.20 2.00
CA ILE A 154 0.52 -1.44 1.13
C ILE A 154 -0.39 -2.43 0.38
N PRO A 155 -1.47 -2.94 1.00
CA PRO A 155 -2.41 -3.83 0.32
C PRO A 155 -3.42 -3.05 -0.52
N SER A 156 -4.25 -3.77 -1.28
CA SER A 156 -5.53 -3.22 -1.72
C SER A 156 -6.31 -2.64 -0.53
N ASP A 157 -6.93 -1.48 -0.76
CA ASP A 157 -7.75 -0.76 0.18
C ASP A 157 -8.88 -1.61 0.78
N ARG A 158 -9.35 -2.63 0.06
CA ARG A 158 -10.37 -3.57 0.54
C ARG A 158 -9.87 -4.49 1.66
N ASN A 159 -8.56 -4.73 1.70
CA ASN A 159 -7.91 -5.74 2.54
C ASN A 159 -7.17 -5.15 3.75
N ILE A 160 -7.20 -3.83 3.95
CA ILE A 160 -6.44 -3.15 5.03
C ILE A 160 -6.71 -3.75 6.41
N ALA A 161 -7.97 -4.07 6.73
CA ALA A 161 -8.35 -4.60 8.03
C ALA A 161 -7.84 -6.03 8.24
N LEU A 162 -7.94 -6.88 7.22
CA LEU A 162 -7.44 -8.25 7.26
C LEU A 162 -5.91 -8.27 7.39
N LYS A 163 -5.22 -7.42 6.63
CA LYS A 163 -3.75 -7.35 6.65
C LYS A 163 -3.19 -6.86 7.97
N GLU A 164 -3.88 -5.93 8.65
CA GLU A 164 -3.46 -5.53 10.00
C GLU A 164 -3.55 -6.70 11.01
N ILE A 165 -4.62 -7.49 10.94
CA ILE A 165 -4.83 -8.65 11.83
C ILE A 165 -3.78 -9.74 11.53
N GLU A 166 -3.56 -10.03 10.25
CA GLU A 166 -2.57 -10.99 9.78
C GLU A 166 -1.18 -10.64 10.31
N LYS A 167 -0.75 -9.38 10.15
CA LYS A 167 0.57 -8.93 10.61
C LYS A 167 0.74 -8.97 12.13
N LYS A 168 -0.29 -8.55 12.89
CA LYS A 168 -0.25 -8.68 14.37
C LYS A 168 -0.11 -10.14 14.80
N SER A 169 -0.85 -11.04 14.15
CA SER A 169 -0.85 -12.47 14.48
C SER A 169 0.48 -13.11 14.09
N LYS A 170 1.03 -12.76 12.91
CA LYS A 170 2.28 -13.30 12.36
C LYS A 170 3.46 -13.19 13.34
N TYR A 171 3.61 -12.06 14.02
CA TYR A 171 4.75 -11.81 14.92
C TYR A 171 4.44 -12.01 16.39
N LYS A 172 3.29 -12.61 16.74
CA LYS A 172 2.91 -12.74 18.15
C LYS A 172 3.87 -13.66 18.92
N ASP A 173 4.31 -14.75 18.30
CA ASP A 173 5.30 -15.66 18.92
C ASP A 173 6.67 -14.98 19.08
N LEU A 174 7.10 -14.20 18.07
CA LEU A 174 8.33 -13.43 18.14
C LEU A 174 8.28 -12.37 19.26
N GLU A 175 7.14 -11.70 19.43
CA GLU A 175 6.91 -10.74 20.51
C GLU A 175 7.16 -11.38 21.88
N LEU A 176 6.55 -12.54 22.13
CA LEU A 176 6.69 -13.26 23.41
C LEU A 176 8.12 -13.76 23.64
N GLU A 177 8.77 -14.28 22.60
CA GLU A 177 10.13 -14.79 22.70
C GLU A 177 11.14 -13.67 22.95
N ILE A 178 10.99 -12.51 22.30
CA ILE A 178 11.81 -11.33 22.58
C ILE A 178 11.56 -10.81 24.00
N GLN A 179 10.31 -10.79 24.48
CA GLN A 179 10.01 -10.43 25.86
C GLN A 179 10.77 -11.33 26.84
N ARG A 180 10.83 -12.63 26.58
CA ARG A 180 11.56 -13.61 27.38
C ARG A 180 13.08 -13.41 27.32
N MET A 181 13.63 -13.33 26.11
CA MET A 181 15.07 -13.28 25.87
C MET A 181 15.70 -11.95 26.28
N TRP A 182 15.06 -10.83 25.91
CA TRP A 182 15.60 -9.50 26.14
C TRP A 182 15.11 -8.86 27.43
N GLN A 183 14.10 -9.45 28.08
CA GLN A 183 13.45 -8.90 29.29
C GLN A 183 12.92 -7.47 29.04
N MET A 184 12.37 -7.24 27.86
CA MET A 184 11.84 -5.95 27.42
C MET A 184 10.36 -6.07 27.09
N LYS A 185 9.58 -5.05 27.44
CA LYS A 185 8.19 -4.95 26.98
C LYS A 185 8.18 -4.80 25.46
N THR A 186 7.68 -5.81 24.76
CA THR A 186 7.67 -5.84 23.29
C THR A 186 6.26 -5.72 22.76
N GLU A 187 6.05 -4.94 21.70
CA GLU A 187 4.76 -4.84 21.00
C GLU A 187 4.93 -4.93 19.48
N VAL A 188 3.93 -5.52 18.80
CA VAL A 188 3.84 -5.54 17.34
C VAL A 188 2.99 -4.35 16.87
N ILE A 189 3.57 -3.50 16.02
CA ILE A 189 2.94 -2.32 15.43
C ILE A 189 2.82 -2.52 13.92
N PRO A 190 1.66 -2.94 13.40
CA PRO A 190 1.44 -2.98 11.97
C PRO A 190 1.19 -1.57 11.42
N VAL A 191 1.88 -1.24 10.33
CA VAL A 191 1.64 -0.01 9.57
C VAL A 191 1.06 -0.42 8.22
N VAL A 192 -0.25 -0.26 8.07
CA VAL A 192 -1.00 -0.73 6.90
C VAL A 192 -1.72 0.44 6.25
N VAL A 193 -1.40 0.73 5.00
CA VAL A 193 -2.01 1.82 4.22
C VAL A 193 -2.54 1.26 2.91
N GLY A 194 -3.78 1.57 2.54
CA GLY A 194 -4.32 1.16 1.24
C GLY A 194 -3.49 1.72 0.08
N ALA A 195 -3.33 0.96 -1.00
CA ALA A 195 -2.63 1.39 -2.21
C ALA A 195 -3.21 2.66 -2.84
N LEU A 196 -4.52 2.90 -2.69
CA LEU A 196 -5.20 4.12 -3.11
C LEU A 196 -5.41 5.10 -1.94
N GLY A 197 -4.68 4.92 -0.84
CA GLY A 197 -4.65 5.84 0.29
C GLY A 197 -5.70 5.59 1.37
N THR A 198 -6.48 4.52 1.36
CA THR A 198 -7.43 4.28 2.46
C THR A 198 -6.71 4.04 3.79
N ILE A 199 -7.14 4.74 4.84
CA ILE A 199 -6.61 4.63 6.20
C ILE A 199 -7.65 4.00 7.13
N LYS A 200 -7.22 3.02 7.92
CA LYS A 200 -8.02 2.42 8.98
C LYS A 200 -7.96 3.28 10.26
N LYS A 201 -9.07 3.37 10.99
CA LYS A 201 -9.09 3.88 12.37
C LYS A 201 -8.07 3.14 13.24
N GLY A 202 -7.35 3.88 14.09
CA GLY A 202 -6.25 3.34 14.89
C GLY A 202 -4.87 3.49 14.25
N MET A 203 -4.79 3.79 12.94
CA MET A 203 -3.50 3.88 12.24
C MET A 203 -2.70 5.11 12.67
N VAL A 204 -3.37 6.22 13.00
CA VAL A 204 -2.71 7.43 13.51
C VAL A 204 -2.02 7.12 14.83
N GLU A 205 -2.68 6.38 15.71
CA GLU A 205 -2.15 5.93 16.98
C GLU A 205 -1.02 4.91 16.80
N ASN A 206 -1.10 4.01 15.82
CA ASN A 206 0.00 3.09 15.47
C ASN A 206 1.25 3.88 15.04
N ILE A 207 1.11 4.86 14.15
CA ILE A 207 2.24 5.66 13.65
C ILE A 207 2.86 6.50 14.77
N LYS A 208 2.03 7.14 15.61
CA LYS A 208 2.52 7.88 16.78
C LYS A 208 3.26 6.99 17.78
N ARG A 209 2.84 5.72 17.91
CA ARG A 209 3.57 4.73 18.73
C ARG A 209 4.94 4.40 18.15
N VAL A 210 5.13 4.44 16.83
CA VAL A 210 6.48 4.30 16.24
C VAL A 210 7.32 5.54 16.56
N SER A 211 6.80 6.72 16.23
CA SER A 211 7.47 8.00 16.47
C SER A 211 6.44 9.12 16.56
N GLU A 212 6.56 9.97 17.59
CA GLU A 212 5.69 11.14 17.76
C GLU A 212 5.82 12.17 16.62
N ARG A 213 6.96 12.16 15.92
CA ARG A 213 7.22 13.03 14.77
C ARG A 213 6.64 12.49 13.47
N ALA A 214 6.29 11.20 13.41
CA ALA A 214 5.81 10.59 12.19
C ALA A 214 4.38 11.01 11.87
N ASN A 215 4.13 11.32 10.60
CA ASN A 215 2.84 11.79 10.12
C ASN A 215 2.15 10.71 9.27
N VAL A 216 0.90 10.42 9.61
CA VAL A 216 0.05 9.50 8.83
C VAL A 216 -0.15 9.99 7.40
N THR A 217 -0.25 11.31 7.18
CA THR A 217 -0.44 11.89 5.86
C THR A 217 0.76 11.66 4.96
N GLU A 218 1.98 11.80 5.48
CA GLU A 218 3.20 11.54 4.71
C GLU A 218 3.30 10.05 4.36
N THR A 219 3.01 9.16 5.31
CA THR A 219 2.97 7.71 5.08
C THR A 219 1.95 7.34 4.00
N GLN A 220 0.78 8.00 4.04
CA GLN A 220 -0.28 7.86 3.04
C GLN A 220 0.16 8.34 1.65
N GLN A 221 0.80 9.50 1.57
CA GLN A 221 1.34 10.05 0.32
C GLN A 221 2.39 9.13 -0.30
N ILE A 222 3.35 8.63 0.50
CA ILE A 222 4.39 7.71 0.03
C ILE A 222 3.74 6.45 -0.57
N SER A 223 2.71 5.90 0.08
CA SER A 223 2.01 4.70 -0.39
C SER A 223 1.33 4.91 -1.74
N VAL A 224 0.67 6.06 -1.93
CA VAL A 224 0.02 6.41 -3.20
C VAL A 224 1.03 6.73 -4.30
N LEU A 225 2.12 7.44 -3.96
CA LEU A 225 3.21 7.71 -4.89
C LEU A 225 3.91 6.44 -5.37
N GLY A 226 3.98 5.40 -4.54
CA GLY A 226 4.45 4.07 -4.95
C GLY A 226 3.46 3.32 -5.86
N SER A 227 2.16 3.51 -5.64
CA SER A 227 1.11 2.83 -6.41
C SER A 227 0.86 3.46 -7.80
N ALA A 228 1.07 4.78 -7.93
CA ALA A 228 0.84 5.51 -9.17
C ALA A 228 1.67 4.99 -10.36
N PRO A 229 3.00 4.76 -10.24
CA PRO A 229 3.81 4.17 -11.29
C PRO A 229 3.32 2.80 -11.74
N ILE A 230 2.82 1.96 -10.83
CA ILE A 230 2.27 0.64 -11.15
C ILE A 230 1.02 0.80 -12.03
N LEU A 231 0.08 1.66 -11.62
CA LEU A 231 -1.11 1.98 -12.41
C LEU A 231 -0.74 2.51 -13.80
N ARG A 232 0.21 3.46 -13.87
CA ARG A 232 0.69 4.00 -15.15
C ARG A 232 1.32 2.92 -16.01
N LYS A 233 2.18 2.07 -15.45
CA LYS A 233 2.86 1.01 -16.20
C LYS A 233 1.83 0.06 -16.80
N VAL A 234 0.96 -0.55 -15.99
CA VAL A 234 -0.03 -1.53 -16.47
C VAL A 234 -1.00 -0.93 -17.50
N LEU A 235 -1.49 0.29 -17.24
CA LEU A 235 -2.47 0.93 -18.12
C LEU A 235 -1.83 1.55 -19.39
N ASN A 236 -0.53 1.85 -19.37
CA ASN A 236 0.21 2.40 -20.51
C ASN A 236 1.11 1.39 -21.25
N VAL A 237 1.12 0.09 -20.89
CA VAL A 237 1.88 -0.96 -21.61
C VAL A 237 1.49 -1.05 -23.12
N TRP A 238 0.44 -0.36 -23.58
CA TRP A 238 -0.05 -0.42 -24.96
C TRP A 238 0.00 0.87 -25.79
N LEU A 239 0.70 1.94 -25.39
CA LEU A 239 0.96 3.06 -26.32
C LEU A 239 2.27 2.95 -27.11
N MET A 240 3.16 2.01 -26.80
CA MET A 240 4.49 1.96 -27.43
C MET A 240 4.83 0.74 -28.28
N TYR A 241 4.16 -0.41 -28.18
CA TYR A 241 4.52 -1.56 -29.02
C TYR A 241 3.74 -1.69 -30.33
N GLY A 242 2.56 -1.08 -30.47
CA GLY A 242 1.76 -1.15 -31.70
C GLY A 242 2.01 -0.03 -32.71
N SER A 243 2.29 1.18 -32.22
CA SER A 243 2.37 2.37 -33.08
C SER A 243 3.79 2.67 -33.58
N LEU A 244 4.82 2.36 -32.80
CA LEU A 244 6.22 2.60 -33.19
C LEU A 244 6.81 1.51 -34.09
N GLN A 245 6.48 0.22 -33.89
CA GLN A 245 6.89 -0.84 -34.81
C GLN A 245 6.20 -0.77 -36.18
N LYS A 246 5.00 -0.18 -36.26
CA LYS A 246 4.34 0.11 -37.54
C LYS A 246 4.84 1.39 -38.22
N LEU A 247 5.40 2.34 -37.48
CA LEU A 247 5.97 3.58 -38.02
C LEU A 247 7.45 3.43 -38.44
N LEU A 248 8.19 2.47 -37.90
CA LEU A 248 9.62 2.25 -38.24
C LEU A 248 9.87 1.16 -39.29
N ASN A 249 8.85 0.35 -39.66
CA ASN A 249 8.98 -0.73 -40.65
C ASN A 249 8.17 -0.49 -41.94
N VAL A 250 7.75 0.74 -42.22
CA VAL A 250 7.14 1.08 -43.52
C VAL A 250 7.99 2.17 -44.16
N GLU A 251 8.66 1.75 -45.25
CA GLU A 251 9.48 2.52 -46.19
C GLU A 251 10.86 2.94 -45.63
N LEU A 252 11.95 2.29 -46.05
CA LEU A 252 12.49 2.46 -47.40
C LEU A 252 12.84 1.13 -48.10
N LYS A 253 12.41 1.06 -49.37
CA LYS A 253 13.04 0.29 -50.43
C LYS A 253 14.44 0.81 -50.72
#